data_AF-A0A830EFG0-F1
#
_entry.id   AF-A0A830EFG0-F1
#
_cell.length_a   1.000
_cell.length_b   1.000
_cell.length_c   1.000
_cell.angle_alpha   90.00
_cell.angle_beta   90.00
_cell.angle_gamma   90.00
#
_symmetry.space_group_name_H-M   'P 1'
#
loop_
_entity.id
_entity.type
_entity.pdbx_description
1 polymer ?
#
loop_
_entity_poly.entity_id
_entity_poly.type
_entity_poly.pdbx_seq_one_letter_code
_entity_poly.pdbx_strand_id
1 'polypeptide(L)'
;MSDPKQLATDNRELTRIRRESRADATIEIPFNERTTVVCPECGESSTVKILTPDPETYSPSFGPCNNWDCDAFLKLSWDGTRPAREPSPENAGTQTGLSQFAGGRSA
;
A
#
# COMPACT_ATOMS: atom_id res chain seq x y z
N MET A 1 42.12 -5.64 11.45
CA MET A 1 41.32 -6.44 10.50
C MET A 1 39.87 -6.08 10.76
N SER A 2 39.36 -5.09 10.03
CA SER A 2 38.00 -4.58 10.20
C SER A 2 37.12 -5.27 9.18
N ASP A 3 36.11 -5.99 9.66
CA ASP A 3 35.20 -6.78 8.86
C ASP A 3 34.40 -5.88 7.89
N PRO A 4 34.50 -6.04 6.56
CA PRO A 4 33.78 -5.18 5.60
C PRO A 4 32.27 -5.51 5.48
N LYS A 5 31.71 -6.30 6.41
CA LYS A 5 30.33 -6.82 6.36
C LYS A 5 29.28 -6.02 7.13
N GLN A 6 29.63 -4.86 7.72
CA GLN A 6 28.68 -4.03 8.49
C GLN A 6 27.94 -2.95 7.68
N LEU A 7 28.11 -2.87 6.35
CA LEU A 7 27.65 -1.74 5.54
C LEU A 7 26.23 -1.89 4.94
N ALA A 8 25.53 -2.98 5.22
CA ALA A 8 24.21 -3.28 4.64
C ALA A 8 23.16 -3.68 5.70
N THR A 9 23.28 -3.18 6.93
CA THR A 9 22.07 -2.95 7.74
C THR A 9 21.32 -1.84 7.02
N ASP A 10 20.19 -2.24 6.46
CA ASP A 10 19.73 -1.97 5.10
C ASP A 10 19.32 -0.50 4.90
N ASN A 11 19.77 0.18 3.83
CA ASN A 11 19.27 1.52 3.49
C ASN A 11 17.73 1.56 3.41
N ARG A 12 17.11 0.42 3.08
CA ARG A 12 15.66 0.22 3.12
C ARG A 12 15.09 0.29 4.54
N GLU A 13 15.77 -0.31 5.50
CA GLU A 13 15.39 -0.30 6.92
C GLU A 13 15.56 1.11 7.53
N LEU A 14 16.66 1.80 7.23
CA LEU A 14 16.85 3.20 7.62
C LEU A 14 15.78 4.12 7.01
N THR A 15 15.39 3.88 5.76
CA THR A 15 14.32 4.63 5.10
C THR A 15 12.96 4.37 5.74
N ARG A 16 12.68 3.11 6.11
CA ARG A 16 11.47 2.75 6.88
C ARG A 16 11.44 3.49 8.21
N ILE A 17 12.52 3.42 9.00
CA ILE A 17 12.62 4.08 10.32
C ILE A 17 12.38 5.58 10.19
N ARG A 18 13.00 6.25 9.19
CA ARG A 18 12.80 7.69 8.96
C ARG A 18 11.37 8.06 8.57
N ARG A 19 10.68 7.19 7.82
CA ARG A 19 9.26 7.41 7.46
C ARG A 19 8.36 7.22 8.67
N GLU A 20 8.64 6.22 9.49
CA GLU A 20 7.91 5.96 10.73
C GLU A 20 8.13 7.06 11.76
N SER A 21 9.35 7.59 11.90
CA SER A 21 9.63 8.71 12.80
C SER A 21 9.06 10.04 12.34
N ARG A 22 8.67 10.16 11.06
CA ARG A 22 8.06 11.36 10.49
C ARG A 22 6.54 11.29 10.39
N ALA A 23 5.94 10.13 10.68
CA ALA A 23 4.50 10.00 10.62
C ALA A 23 3.89 10.72 11.83
N ASP A 24 3.05 11.71 11.56
CA ASP A 24 2.32 12.46 12.59
C ASP A 24 1.22 11.61 13.22
N ALA A 25 0.67 10.66 12.44
CA ALA A 25 -0.31 9.70 12.94
C ALA A 25 -0.29 8.37 12.18
N THR A 26 -0.74 7.32 12.87
CA THR A 26 -1.01 6.00 12.28
C THR A 26 -2.51 5.74 12.29
N ILE A 27 -3.05 5.37 11.13
CA ILE A 27 -4.45 5.00 10.95
C ILE A 27 -4.50 3.54 10.53
N GLU A 28 -5.20 2.75 11.33
CA GLU A 28 -5.42 1.32 11.07
C GLU A 28 -6.71 1.14 10.29
N ILE A 29 -6.64 0.43 9.18
CA ILE A 29 -7.79 0.18 8.30
C ILE A 29 -7.89 -1.30 7.90
N PRO A 30 -9.13 -1.80 7.67
CA PRO A 30 -9.35 -3.17 7.22
C PRO A 30 -8.80 -3.42 5.81
N PHE A 31 -8.42 -4.67 5.54
CA PHE A 31 -7.96 -5.07 4.21
C PHE A 31 -9.10 -5.11 3.20
N ASN A 32 -8.82 -4.70 1.97
CA ASN A 32 -9.73 -4.83 0.82
C ASN A 32 -11.13 -4.21 1.00
N GLU A 33 -11.33 -3.41 2.04
CA GLU A 33 -12.55 -2.67 2.32
C GLU A 33 -12.32 -1.17 2.11
N ARG A 34 -13.37 -0.46 1.69
CA ARG A 34 -13.34 1.00 1.59
C ARG A 34 -13.67 1.57 2.96
N THR A 35 -12.73 2.29 3.55
CA THR A 35 -12.88 2.86 4.88
C THR A 35 -12.69 4.36 4.81
N THR A 36 -13.57 5.10 5.47
CA THR A 36 -13.41 6.54 5.66
C THR A 36 -12.49 6.78 6.85
N VAL A 37 -11.36 7.42 6.59
CA VAL A 37 -10.38 7.79 7.59
C VAL A 37 -10.42 9.29 7.82
N VAL A 38 -10.22 9.71 9.06
CA VAL A 38 -10.19 11.12 9.44
C VAL A 38 -8.76 11.48 9.79
N CYS A 39 -8.24 12.56 9.19
CA CYS A 39 -6.94 13.10 9.57
C CYS A 39 -7.03 13.67 10.99
N PRO A 40 -6.19 13.22 11.95
CA PRO A 40 -6.26 13.70 13.33
C PRO A 40 -5.82 15.16 13.50
N GLU A 41 -5.04 15.70 12.55
CA GLU A 41 -4.54 17.08 12.60
C GLU A 41 -5.57 18.11 12.10
N CYS A 42 -6.19 17.86 10.95
CA CYS A 42 -7.13 18.83 10.33
C CYS A 42 -8.60 18.40 10.37
N GLY A 43 -8.91 17.17 10.76
CA GLY A 43 -10.26 16.63 10.79
C GLY A 43 -10.85 16.26 9.42
N GLU A 44 -10.10 16.44 8.33
CA GLU A 44 -10.58 16.10 6.98
C GLU A 44 -10.77 14.59 6.83
N SER A 45 -11.92 14.20 6.29
CA SER A 45 -12.24 12.79 6.02
C SER A 45 -11.88 12.41 4.59
N SER A 46 -11.31 11.22 4.40
CA SER A 46 -11.07 10.68 3.06
C SER A 46 -11.35 9.18 3.01
N THR A 47 -11.84 8.70 1.86
CA THR A 47 -12.09 7.27 1.66
C THR A 47 -10.86 6.61 1.07
N VAL A 48 -10.29 5.67 1.81
CA VAL A 48 -9.11 4.90 1.41
C VAL A 48 -9.42 3.41 1.36
N LYS A 49 -8.62 2.65 0.62
CA LYS A 49 -8.69 1.19 0.56
C LYS A 49 -7.29 0.64 0.35
N ILE A 50 -6.91 -0.35 1.15
CA ILE A 50 -5.69 -1.14 0.89
C ILE A 50 -6.03 -2.16 -0.21
N LEU A 51 -5.42 -2.01 -1.38
CA LEU A 51 -5.52 -2.94 -2.50
C LEU A 51 -4.28 -3.84 -2.51
N THR A 52 -4.41 -5.04 -1.97
CA THR A 52 -3.34 -6.04 -2.01
C THR A 52 -3.93 -7.45 -2.16
N PRO A 53 -3.29 -8.34 -2.95
CA PRO A 53 -3.74 -9.71 -3.12
C PRO A 53 -3.48 -10.60 -1.89
N ASP A 54 -2.46 -10.27 -1.08
CA ASP A 54 -2.06 -11.03 0.11
C ASP A 54 -1.73 -10.13 1.32
N PRO A 55 -2.53 -10.17 2.40
CA PRO A 55 -2.28 -9.47 3.66
C PRO A 55 -0.88 -9.62 4.24
N GLU A 56 -0.28 -10.81 4.13
CA GLU A 56 1.01 -11.13 4.77
C GLU A 56 2.19 -10.44 4.09
N THR A 57 2.01 -10.03 2.84
CA THR A 57 3.03 -9.31 2.06
C THR A 57 2.89 -7.79 2.12
N TYR A 58 1.85 -7.30 2.80
CA TYR A 58 1.58 -5.87 2.88
C TYR A 58 2.65 -5.15 3.70
N SER A 59 3.09 -4.02 3.17
CA SER A 59 3.89 -3.04 3.89
C SER A 59 3.06 -1.79 4.15
N PRO A 60 3.13 -1.19 5.35
CA PRO A 60 2.42 0.04 5.65
C PRO A 60 2.67 1.11 4.60
N SER A 61 1.59 1.79 4.20
CA SER A 61 1.65 2.89 3.25
C SER A 61 1.84 4.21 4.00
N PHE A 62 2.60 5.12 3.42
CA PHE A 62 2.87 6.44 4.00
C PHE A 62 2.54 7.51 2.97
N GLY A 63 1.85 8.57 3.38
CA GLY A 63 1.49 9.66 2.48
C GLY A 63 1.02 10.91 3.22
N PRO A 64 1.01 12.07 2.55
CA PRO A 64 0.45 13.29 3.13
C PRO A 64 -1.08 13.17 3.31
N CYS A 65 -1.64 14.04 4.14
CA CYS A 65 -3.07 14.29 4.18
C CYS A 65 -3.60 14.65 2.79
N ASN A 66 -4.85 14.29 2.52
CA ASN A 66 -5.53 14.65 1.26
C ASN A 66 -5.97 16.12 1.22
N ASN A 67 -6.00 16.82 2.37
CA ASN A 67 -6.25 18.24 2.42
C ASN A 67 -4.97 19.01 2.05
N TRP A 68 -5.04 19.87 1.03
CA TRP A 68 -3.90 20.67 0.57
C TRP A 68 -3.38 21.67 1.61
N ASP A 69 -4.24 22.09 2.55
CA ASP A 69 -3.85 23.01 3.62
C ASP A 69 -3.31 22.28 4.87
N CYS A 70 -3.15 20.95 4.80
CA CYS A 70 -2.68 20.12 5.92
C CYS A 70 -1.40 19.37 5.55
N ASP A 71 -0.31 19.68 6.23
CA ASP A 71 1.01 19.07 6.02
C ASP A 71 1.20 17.72 6.75
N ALA A 72 0.15 17.18 7.39
CA ALA A 72 0.25 15.95 8.18
C ALA A 72 0.67 14.75 7.31
N PHE A 73 1.66 13.99 7.78
CA PHE A 73 2.15 12.78 7.16
C PHE A 73 1.57 11.55 7.88
N LEU A 74 0.70 10.82 7.18
CA LEU A 74 -0.08 9.72 7.72
C LEU A 74 0.53 8.37 7.34
N LYS A 75 0.58 7.46 8.32
CA LYS A 75 0.86 6.03 8.11
C LYS A 75 -0.46 5.26 8.07
N LEU A 76 -0.73 4.59 6.96
CA LEU A 76 -1.86 3.66 6.83
C LEU A 76 -1.37 2.24 7.09
N SER A 77 -1.81 1.66 8.20
CA SER A 77 -1.51 0.28 8.59
C SER A 77 -2.74 -0.60 8.46
N TRP A 78 -2.50 -1.90 8.33
CA TRP A 78 -3.56 -2.87 8.49
C TRP A 78 -3.91 -3.02 9.97
N ASP A 79 -5.20 -3.13 10.28
CA ASP A 79 -5.78 -3.32 11.62
C ASP A 79 -5.74 -4.78 12.12
N GLY A 80 -5.26 -5.72 11.31
CA GLY A 80 -5.26 -7.15 11.64
C GLY A 80 -6.55 -7.88 11.29
N THR A 81 -7.58 -7.20 10.77
CA THR A 81 -8.84 -7.82 10.36
C THR A 81 -8.79 -8.23 8.87
N ARG A 82 -8.96 -9.52 8.62
CA ARG A 82 -9.12 -10.05 7.26
C ARG A 82 -10.62 -10.17 6.99
N PRO A 83 -11.21 -9.47 6.00
CA PRO A 83 -12.58 -9.78 5.62
C PRO A 83 -12.64 -11.22 5.12
N ALA A 84 -13.73 -11.92 5.45
CA ALA A 84 -14.01 -13.21 4.84
C ALA A 84 -14.00 -13.03 3.32
N ARG A 85 -13.15 -13.80 2.62
CA ARG A 85 -13.06 -13.75 1.16
C ARG A 85 -14.38 -14.25 0.60
N GLU A 86 -15.32 -13.35 0.34
CA GLU A 86 -16.45 -13.69 -0.52
C GLU A 86 -15.88 -13.99 -1.92
N PRO A 87 -16.20 -15.14 -2.52
CA PRO A 87 -15.75 -15.45 -3.86
C PRO A 87 -16.37 -14.46 -4.83
N SER A 88 -15.62 -13.42 -5.22
CA SER A 88 -16.04 -12.53 -6.30
C SER A 88 -16.10 -13.33 -7.61
N PRO A 89 -17.23 -13.29 -8.36
CA PRO A 89 -17.38 -13.95 -9.65
C PRO A 89 -16.52 -13.32 -10.78
N GLU A 90 -15.74 -12.28 -10.47
CA GLU A 90 -14.98 -11.49 -11.45
C GLU A 90 -13.67 -12.15 -11.89
N ASN A 91 -13.25 -13.25 -11.25
CA ASN A 91 -12.09 -14.04 -11.69
C ASN A 91 -12.39 -15.00 -12.86
N ALA A 92 -13.58 -14.90 -13.48
CA ALA A 92 -13.90 -15.56 -14.74
C ALA A 92 -13.60 -14.67 -15.97
N GLY A 93 -12.68 -13.70 -15.83
CA GLY A 93 -12.18 -12.90 -16.94
C GLY A 93 -11.32 -13.74 -17.88
N THR A 94 -11.95 -14.40 -18.85
CA THR A 94 -11.27 -14.98 -20.01
C THR A 94 -10.53 -13.83 -20.71
N GLN A 95 -9.20 -13.79 -20.60
CA GLN A 95 -8.35 -12.82 -21.30
C GLN A 95 -8.46 -13.05 -22.81
N THR A 96 -9.46 -12.43 -23.44
CA THR A 96 -9.66 -12.44 -24.89
C THR A 96 -8.96 -11.20 -25.46
N GLY A 97 -7.99 -11.40 -26.37
CA GLY A 97 -7.33 -10.29 -27.07
C GLY A 97 -5.85 -10.48 -27.43
N LEU A 98 -5.15 -11.45 -26.84
CA LEU A 98 -3.73 -11.69 -27.16
C LEU A 98 -3.48 -12.37 -28.52
N SER A 99 -4.52 -12.92 -29.14
CA SER A 99 -4.42 -13.60 -30.44
C SER A 99 -4.20 -12.66 -31.63
N GLN A 100 -4.33 -11.34 -31.45
CA GLN A 100 -4.18 -10.35 -32.53
C GLN A 100 -2.71 -10.06 -32.90
N PHE A 101 -1.76 -10.42 -32.03
CA PHE A 101 -0.33 -10.15 -32.23
C PHE A 101 0.46 -11.36 -32.77
N ALA A 102 -0.16 -12.53 -32.91
CA ALA A 102 0.52 -13.75 -33.35
C ALA A 102 0.67 -13.86 -34.90
N GLY A 103 0.18 -12.88 -35.66
CA GLY A 103 0.08 -12.94 -37.13
C GLY A 103 1.13 -12.14 -37.92
N GLY A 104 2.22 -11.69 -37.29
CA GLY A 104 3.28 -10.95 -37.99
C GLY A 104 4.19 -11.88 -38.80
N ARG A 105 3.86 -12.13 -40.07
CA ARG A 105 4.82 -12.62 -41.06
C ARG A 105 5.91 -11.56 -41.25
N SER A 106 7.14 -11.86 -40.83
CA SER A 106 8.32 -11.11 -41.27
C SER A 106 8.41 -11.20 -42.79
N ALA A 107 8.30 -10.05 -43.44
CA ALA A 107 8.61 -9.87 -44.86
C ALA A 107 10.12 -9.72 -45.05
#